data_AF-A0A354Q7N0-F1
#
_entry.id   AF-A0A354Q7N0-F1
#
_cell.length_a   1.000
_cell.length_b   1.000
_cell.length_c   1.000
_cell.angle_alpha   90.00
_cell.angle_beta   90.00
_cell.angle_gamma   90.00
#
_symmetry.space_group_name_H-M   'P 1'
#
loop_
_entity.id
_entity.type
_entity.pdbx_description
1 polymer ?
#
loop_
_entity_poly.entity_id
_entity_poly.type
_entity_poly.pdbx_seq_one_letter_code
_entity_poly.pdbx_strand_id
1 'polypeptide(L)' 'WSLIIKYTKYILQEAIKNNGTTISDFRRVDDKTGAFQQFLQVYDKKEQPCTECGTPIQRIVQQQRSTFFCPECQR' A
#
# COMPACT_ATOMS: atom_id res chain seq x y z
N TRP A 1 -18.74 1.63 4.16
CA TRP A 1 -18.10 0.89 5.27
C TRP A 1 -17.91 -0.60 5.03
N SER A 2 -18.90 -1.35 4.53
CA SER A 2 -18.76 -2.80 4.26
C SER A 2 -17.57 -3.15 3.35
N LEU A 3 -17.38 -2.39 2.26
CA LEU A 3 -16.27 -2.58 1.33
C LEU A 3 -14.90 -2.35 2.00
N ILE A 4 -14.77 -1.30 2.80
CA ILE A 4 -13.54 -0.99 3.54
C ILE A 4 -13.20 -2.17 4.47
N ILE A 5 -14.16 -2.63 5.28
CA ILE A 5 -13.95 -3.76 6.21
C ILE A 5 -13.52 -5.02 5.45
N LYS A 6 -14.18 -5.32 4.33
CA LYS A 6 -13.87 -6.48 3.49
C LYS A 6 -12.43 -6.41 2.97
N TYR A 7 -12.06 -5.31 2.32
CA TYR A 7 -10.75 -5.18 1.69
C TYR A 7 -9.63 -4.99 2.71
N THR A 8 -9.86 -4.35 3.86
CA THR A 8 -8.88 -4.31 4.96
C THR A 8 -8.52 -5.72 5.43
N LYS A 9 -9.52 -6.58 5.68
CA LYS A 9 -9.25 -7.97 6.10
C LYS A 9 -8.51 -8.76 5.02
N TYR A 10 -8.95 -8.63 3.77
CA TYR A 10 -8.32 -9.29 2.64
C TYR A 10 -6.84 -8.89 2.47
N ILE A 11 -6.56 -7.59 2.44
CA ILE A 11 -5.20 -7.06 2.27
C ILE A 11 -4.30 -7.49 3.43
N LEU A 12 -4.80 -7.45 4.68
CA LEU A 12 -4.03 -7.91 5.84
C LEU A 12 -3.71 -9.41 5.77
N GLN A 13 -4.64 -10.24 5.31
CA GLN A 13 -4.39 -11.67 5.11
C GLN A 13 -3.33 -11.92 4.03
N GLU A 14 -3.41 -11.21 2.91
CA GLU A 14 -2.40 -11.30 1.85
C GLU A 14 -1.03 -10.81 2.33
N ALA A 15 -0.98 -9.72 3.11
CA ALA A 15 0.27 -9.25 3.70
C ALA A 15 0.89 -10.28 4.63
N ILE A 16 0.10 -10.94 5.48
CA ILE A 16 0.58 -12.02 6.37
C ILE A 16 1.15 -13.19 5.55
N LYS A 17 0.45 -13.64 4.50
CA LYS A 17 0.92 -14.72 3.61
C LYS A 17 2.26 -14.37 2.95
N ASN A 18 2.45 -13.09 2.62
CA ASN A 18 3.66 -12.57 1.98
C ASN A 18 4.70 -12.05 2.98
N ASN A 19 4.61 -12.44 4.26
CA ASN A 19 5.58 -12.08 5.30
C ASN A 19 5.72 -10.56 5.53
N GLY A 20 4.68 -9.79 5.23
CA GLY A 20 4.63 -8.34 5.39
C GLY A 20 5.40 -7.57 4.31
N THR A 21 5.54 -6.27 4.54
CA THR A 21 6.31 -5.36 3.68
C THR A 21 7.63 -5.06 4.36
N THR A 22 8.75 -5.29 3.68
CA THR A 22 10.04 -4.74 4.14
C THR A 22 10.22 -3.37 3.53
N ILE A 23 10.11 -2.33 4.36
CA ILE A 23 10.40 -0.94 3.98
C ILE A 23 11.65 -0.52 4.76
N SER A 24 12.70 -0.13 4.03
CA SER A 24 13.98 0.36 4.55
C SER A 24 14.74 -0.60 5.47
N ASP A 25 14.44 -0.60 6.78
CA ASP A 25 15.24 -1.20 7.84
C ASP A 25 14.54 -2.37 8.56
N PHE A 26 13.28 -2.66 8.23
CA PHE A 26 12.55 -3.78 8.82
C PHE A 26 13.08 -5.15 8.35
N ARG A 27 13.65 -5.91 9.29
CA ARG A 27 14.07 -7.30 9.09
C ARG A 27 13.35 -8.21 10.06
N ARG A 28 12.93 -9.38 9.58
CA ARG A 28 12.36 -10.41 10.44
C ARG A 28 13.44 -11.06 11.32
N VAL A 29 13.02 -11.75 12.38
CA VAL A 29 13.91 -12.48 13.30
C VAL A 29 14.71 -13.58 12.58
N ASP A 30 14.20 -14.10 11.47
CA ASP A 30 14.88 -15.07 10.59
C ASP A 30 15.72 -14.42 9.47
N ASP A 31 15.98 -13.11 9.56
CA ASP A 31 16.70 -12.26 8.59
C ASP A 31 16.12 -12.27 7.15
N LYS A 32 14.86 -12.72 7.01
CA LYS A 32 14.14 -12.70 5.73
C LYS A 32 13.35 -11.40 5.56
N THR A 33 13.26 -10.95 4.32
CA THR A 33 12.42 -9.80 3.95
C THR A 33 10.98 -10.24 3.66
N GLY A 34 10.03 -9.35 3.97
CA GLY A 34 8.67 -9.48 3.46
C GLY A 34 8.63 -9.25 1.95
N ALA A 35 7.64 -9.81 1.26
CA ALA A 35 7.45 -9.64 -0.19
C ALA A 35 6.28 -8.71 -0.53
N PHE A 36 5.50 -8.26 0.46
CA PHE A 36 4.24 -7.58 0.19
C PHE A 36 4.40 -6.19 -0.46
N GLN A 37 5.60 -5.59 -0.44
CA GLN A 37 5.91 -4.35 -1.17
C GLN A 37 5.59 -4.44 -2.66
N GLN A 38 5.69 -5.63 -3.25
CA GLN A 38 5.40 -5.88 -4.66
C GLN A 38 3.90 -5.68 -4.99
N PHE A 39 3.04 -5.79 -3.99
CA PHE A 39 1.58 -5.69 -4.13
C PHE A 39 1.04 -4.29 -3.78
N LEU A 40 1.91 -3.34 -3.39
CA LEU A 40 1.49 -1.98 -3.07
C LEU A 40 0.96 -1.27 -4.32
N GLN A 41 -0.31 -0.87 -4.29
CA GLN A 41 -0.93 -0.20 -5.44
C GLN A 41 -0.59 1.29 -5.53
N VAL A 42 -0.50 1.98 -4.37
CA VAL A 42 -0.35 3.45 -4.33
C VAL A 42 0.76 3.94 -3.38
N TYR A 43 1.12 3.17 -2.36
CA TYR A 43 2.06 3.62 -1.33
C TYR A 43 3.44 3.87 -1.92
N ASP A 44 4.01 5.05 -1.64
CA ASP A 44 5.31 5.52 -2.14
C ASP A 44 5.44 5.56 -3.67
N LYS A 45 4.31 5.68 -4.38
CA LYS A 45 4.22 5.73 -5.84
C LYS A 45 3.81 7.10 -6.38
N LYS A 46 4.07 8.19 -5.65
CA LYS A 46 3.74 9.56 -6.10
C LYS A 46 4.23 9.76 -7.55
N GLU A 47 3.39 10.39 -8.38
CA GLU A 47 3.64 10.67 -9.81
C GLU A 47 3.72 9.43 -10.73
N GLN A 48 3.75 8.21 -10.19
CA GLN A 48 3.63 7.00 -11.00
C GLN A 48 2.18 6.80 -11.46
N PRO A 49 1.95 6.16 -12.62
CA PRO A 49 0.61 5.87 -13.10
C PRO A 49 -0.11 4.88 -12.18
N CYS A 50 -1.38 5.14 -11.88
CA CYS A 50 -2.26 4.20 -11.21
C CYS A 50 -2.37 2.90 -12.01
N THR A 51 -2.30 1.74 -11.34
CA THR A 51 -2.40 0.42 -11.99
C THR A 51 -3.75 0.15 -12.64
N GLU A 52 -4.81 0.86 -12.23
CA GLU A 52 -6.17 0.67 -12.73
C GLU A 52 -6.56 1.63 -13.85
N CYS A 53 -6.22 2.92 -13.71
CA CYS A 53 -6.69 3.98 -14.62
C CYS A 53 -5.59 4.81 -15.29
N GLY A 54 -4.31 4.60 -14.93
CA GLY A 54 -3.20 5.37 -15.47
C GLY A 54 -3.02 6.78 -14.89
N THR A 55 -4.01 7.34 -14.19
CA THR A 55 -3.88 8.67 -13.56
C THR A 55 -2.73 8.69 -12.55
N PRO A 56 -1.86 9.72 -12.56
CA PRO A 56 -0.76 9.82 -11.60
C PRO A 56 -1.23 9.78 -10.15
N ILE A 57 -0.56 8.97 -9.33
CA ILE A 57 -0.82 8.88 -7.89
C ILE A 57 -0.43 10.19 -7.21
N GLN A 58 -1.31 10.69 -6.35
CA GLN A 58 -1.09 11.89 -5.55
C GLN A 58 -0.59 11.53 -4.16
N ARG A 59 0.20 12.45 -3.58
CA ARG A 59 0.62 12.41 -2.18
C ARG A 59 0.14 13.67 -1.48
N ILE A 60 -0.57 13.50 -0.38
CA ILE A 60 -0.93 14.58 0.55
C ILE A 60 -0.33 14.32 1.94
N VAL A 61 -0.32 15.34 2.77
CA VAL A 61 -0.01 15.20 4.20
C VAL A 61 -1.31 15.40 4.98
N GLN A 62 -1.75 14.36 5.69
CA GLN A 62 -2.92 14.41 6.56
C GLN A 62 -2.45 14.21 7.99
N GLN A 63 -2.64 15.24 8.84
CA GLN A 63 -2.21 15.21 10.25
C GLN A 63 -0.76 14.70 10.41
N GLN A 64 0.18 15.33 9.70
CA GLN A 64 1.61 14.98 9.71
C GLN A 64 1.97 13.60 9.14
N ARG A 65 1.05 12.86 8.52
CA ARG A 65 1.34 11.58 7.86
C ARG A 65 1.17 11.69 6.35
N SER A 66 2.16 11.15 5.62
CA SER A 66 2.06 10.98 4.16
C SER A 66 0.92 10.03 3.83
N THR A 67 0.02 10.44 2.93
CA THR A 67 -1.04 9.60 2.37
C THR A 67 -0.94 9.61 0.86
N PHE A 68 -1.03 8.42 0.25
CA PHE A 68 -0.95 8.23 -1.19
C PHE A 68 -2.27 7.65 -1.70
N PHE A 69 -2.79 8.18 -2.80
CA PHE A 69 -4.06 7.74 -3.37
C PHE A 69 -4.16 8.12 -4.85
N CYS A 70 -5.04 7.43 -5.58
CA CYS A 70 -5.43 7.82 -6.94
C CYS A 70 -6.64 8.76 -6.88
N PRO A 71 -6.57 9.99 -7.41
CA PRO A 71 -7.68 10.95 -7.34
C PRO A 71 -8.88 10.55 -8.20
N GLU A 72 -8.71 9.69 -9.21
CA GLU A 72 -9.81 9.21 -10.06
C GLU A 72 -10.50 7.98 -9.47
N CYS A 73 -9.73 7.03 -8.95
CA CYS A 73 -10.27 5.76 -8.45
C CYS A 73 -10.85 5.84 -7.03
N GLN A 74 -10.45 6.82 -6.21
CA GLN A 74 -10.81 6.89 -4.79
C GLN A 74 -11.63 8.16 -4.49
N ARG A 75 -12.87 7.98 -4.03
CA ARG A 75 -13.86 9.02 -3.68
C ARG A 75 -14.54 8.70 -2.35
#